data_AF-K0F1U6-F1
#
_entry.id   AF-K0F1U6-F1
#
_cell.length_a   1.000
_cell.length_b   1.000
_cell.length_c   1.000
_cell.angle_alpha   90.00
_cell.angle_beta   90.00
_cell.angle_gamma   90.00
#
_symmetry.space_group_name_H-M   'P 1'
#
loop_
_entity.id
_entity.type
_entity.pdbx_description
1 polymer ?
#
loop_
_entity_poly.entity_id
_entity_poly.type
_entity_poly.pdbx_seq_one_letter_code
_entity_poly.pdbx_strand_id
1 'polypeptide(L)'
;MLLALTLSGGALIAGAGGAAAAAPVDMHVACQVTYGQVGWRATLAYPHLGGWGWRGYLVGGGGALKGVDIEKYCQTIYGLHARGGSTAYNWRCDY
;
A
#
# COMPACT_ATOMS: atom_id res chain seq x y z
N MET A 1 -2.09 32.07 -40.62
CA MET A 1 -1.69 30.79 -40.02
C MET A 1 -0.40 31.00 -39.25
N LEU A 2 -0.45 30.96 -37.92
CA LEU A 2 0.70 30.58 -37.11
C LEU A 2 0.13 29.95 -35.83
N LEU A 3 0.00 28.63 -35.87
CA LEU A 3 -0.37 27.80 -34.73
C LEU A 3 0.92 27.61 -33.92
N ALA A 4 1.17 28.51 -32.97
CA ALA A 4 2.29 28.36 -32.04
C ALA A 4 1.94 27.30 -31.00
N LEU A 5 2.47 26.13 -31.29
CA LEU A 5 2.70 24.95 -30.48
C LEU A 5 3.25 25.30 -29.07
N THR A 6 2.39 25.49 -28.05
CA THR A 6 2.82 25.35 -26.66
C THR A 6 2.73 23.87 -26.28
N LEU A 7 3.86 23.19 -26.44
CA LEU A 7 4.13 21.87 -25.88
C LEU A 7 3.74 21.82 -24.40
N SER A 8 2.79 20.92 -24.10
CA SER A 8 2.96 19.83 -23.14
C SER A 8 3.97 20.06 -22.02
N GLY A 9 3.45 20.49 -20.89
CA GLY A 9 4.18 20.63 -19.63
C GLY A 9 3.22 21.23 -18.62
N GLY A 10 2.09 20.62 -18.33
CA GLY A 10 2.16 19.26 -17.81
C GLY A 10 3.20 19.23 -16.69
N ALA A 11 3.28 20.29 -15.88
CA ALA A 11 3.71 20.18 -14.51
C ALA A 11 2.72 19.19 -13.89
N LEU A 12 3.01 17.91 -14.13
CA LEU A 12 2.88 16.87 -13.15
C LEU A 12 3.11 17.59 -11.83
N ILE A 13 2.12 17.49 -10.98
CA ILE A 13 2.31 17.63 -9.56
C ILE A 13 3.31 16.50 -9.21
N ALA A 14 4.57 16.66 -9.61
CA ALA A 14 5.70 16.22 -8.84
C ALA A 14 5.61 17.10 -7.62
N GLY A 15 4.68 16.73 -6.72
CA GLY A 15 4.75 17.13 -5.35
C GLY A 15 6.21 16.94 -4.99
N ALA A 16 6.84 18.05 -4.65
CA ALA A 16 8.24 18.10 -4.31
C ALA A 16 8.59 16.86 -3.49
N GLY A 17 9.74 16.27 -3.81
CA GLY A 17 10.42 15.29 -2.96
C GLY A 17 10.83 15.93 -1.63
N GLY A 18 9.86 16.46 -0.88
CA GLY A 18 9.99 16.57 0.56
C GLY A 18 10.09 15.14 1.01
N ALA A 19 11.27 14.77 1.55
CA ALA A 19 11.56 13.48 2.12
C ALA A 19 10.28 12.91 2.76
N ALA A 20 9.58 12.04 2.03
CA ALA A 20 8.42 11.37 2.58
C ALA A 20 9.03 10.42 3.59
N ALA A 21 9.11 10.87 4.84
CA ALA A 21 9.53 10.05 5.96
C ALA A 21 8.78 8.73 5.81
N ALA A 22 9.53 7.62 5.84
CA ALA A 22 9.03 6.30 5.51
C ALA A 22 7.62 6.09 6.08
N ALA A 23 6.61 6.04 5.20
CA ALA A 23 5.23 6.16 5.60
C ALA A 23 4.77 4.82 6.19
N PRO A 24 4.24 4.76 7.41
CA PRO A 24 3.77 3.50 7.98
C PRO A 24 2.65 2.91 7.11
N VAL A 25 2.69 1.59 6.90
CA VAL A 25 1.65 0.89 6.13
C VAL A 25 0.39 0.72 6.97
N ASP A 26 -0.74 1.26 6.51
CA ASP A 26 -2.05 0.85 7.02
C ASP A 26 -2.44 -0.50 6.41
N MET A 27 -2.39 -1.55 7.22
CA MET A 27 -2.67 -2.92 6.78
C MET A 27 -4.12 -3.12 6.34
N HIS A 28 -5.08 -2.41 6.95
CA HIS A 28 -6.48 -2.48 6.54
C HIS A 28 -6.65 -1.91 5.12
N VAL A 29 -6.03 -0.76 4.85
CA VAL A 29 -6.04 -0.17 3.51
C VAL A 29 -5.25 -1.03 2.52
N ALA A 30 -4.12 -1.61 2.93
CA ALA A 30 -3.36 -2.54 2.09
C ALA A 30 -4.19 -3.75 1.64
N CYS A 31 -5.05 -4.29 2.52
CA CYS A 31 -6.01 -5.33 2.12
C CYS A 31 -6.97 -4.84 1.05
N GLN A 32 -7.60 -3.68 1.25
CA GLN A 32 -8.58 -3.14 0.30
C GLN A 32 -7.93 -2.88 -1.08
N VAL A 33 -6.72 -2.34 -1.10
CA VAL A 33 -5.94 -2.14 -2.34
C VAL A 33 -5.57 -3.47 -2.99
N THR A 34 -5.18 -4.48 -2.21
CA THR A 34 -4.83 -5.81 -2.73
C THR A 34 -6.00 -6.47 -3.43
N TYR A 35 -7.18 -6.49 -2.80
CA TYR A 35 -8.36 -7.25 -3.28
C TYR A 35 -9.39 -6.43 -4.06
N GLY A 36 -9.25 -5.09 -4.11
CA GLY A 36 -10.09 -4.21 -4.92
C GLY A 36 -11.53 -4.03 -4.42
N GLN A 37 -11.82 -4.33 -3.14
CA GLN A 37 -13.17 -4.28 -2.58
C GLN A 37 -13.18 -3.68 -1.17
N VAL A 38 -14.22 -2.90 -0.86
CA VAL A 38 -14.51 -2.44 0.51
C VAL A 38 -14.98 -3.63 1.35
N GLY A 39 -14.54 -3.70 2.60
CA GLY A 39 -14.89 -4.78 3.54
C GLY A 39 -13.76 -5.77 3.83
N TRP A 40 -12.64 -5.72 3.10
CA TRP A 40 -11.46 -6.51 3.46
C TRP A 40 -10.72 -5.88 4.65
N ARG A 41 -10.43 -6.68 5.69
CA ARG A 41 -9.63 -6.29 6.86
C ARG A 41 -8.37 -7.11 6.97
N ALA A 42 -7.32 -6.50 7.49
CA ALA A 42 -6.10 -7.21 7.84
C ALA A 42 -6.23 -7.89 9.19
N THR A 43 -5.73 -9.11 9.28
CA THR A 43 -5.46 -9.82 10.53
C THR A 43 -4.04 -10.37 10.46
N LEU A 44 -3.36 -10.41 11.60
CA LEU A 44 -2.08 -11.08 11.66
C LEU A 44 -2.33 -12.59 11.66
N ALA A 45 -1.71 -13.31 10.72
CA ALA A 45 -1.75 -14.76 10.78
C ALA A 45 -0.74 -15.30 11.80
N TYR A 46 -1.18 -16.30 12.56
CA TYR A 46 -0.35 -17.00 13.53
C TYR A 46 0.39 -16.08 14.51
N PRO A 47 -0.31 -15.15 15.21
CA PRO A 47 0.32 -14.28 16.20
C PRO A 47 1.06 -15.08 17.28
N HIS A 48 0.51 -16.26 17.64
CA HIS A 48 1.07 -17.15 18.65
C HIS A 48 2.36 -17.89 18.21
N LEU A 49 2.70 -17.90 16.91
CA LEU A 49 3.92 -18.56 16.38
C LEU A 49 5.03 -17.55 16.03
N GLY A 50 4.93 -16.30 16.49
CA GLY A 50 5.90 -15.25 16.14
C GLY A 50 5.58 -14.48 14.86
N GLY A 51 4.35 -14.60 14.33
CA GLY A 51 3.80 -13.71 13.29
C GLY A 51 4.25 -14.04 11.86
N TRP A 52 3.56 -14.96 11.19
CA TRP A 52 3.78 -15.26 9.78
C TRP A 52 2.86 -14.40 8.89
N GLY A 53 3.14 -13.10 8.86
CA GLY A 53 2.61 -12.15 7.87
C GLY A 53 1.14 -11.73 8.03
N TRP A 54 0.77 -10.66 7.33
CA TRP A 54 -0.59 -10.14 7.30
C TRP A 54 -1.46 -10.91 6.31
N ARG A 55 -2.68 -11.24 6.75
CA ARG A 55 -3.72 -11.83 5.91
C ARG A 55 -4.93 -10.91 5.84
N GLY A 56 -5.54 -10.85 4.67
CA GLY A 56 -6.83 -10.19 4.48
C GLY A 56 -7.97 -11.17 4.70
N TYR A 57 -9.07 -10.69 5.28
CA TYR A 57 -10.35 -11.41 5.35
C TYR A 57 -11.52 -10.47 5.07
N LEU A 58 -12.62 -10.99 4.50
CA LEU A 58 -13.80 -10.20 4.18
C LEU A 58 -14.73 -10.10 5.41
N VAL A 59 -15.05 -8.88 5.83
CA VAL A 59 -15.98 -8.59 6.92
C VAL A 59 -17.41 -8.93 6.47
N GLY A 60 -18.11 -9.72 7.27
CA GLY A 60 -19.53 -10.06 7.05
C GLY A 60 -19.78 -11.23 6.08
N GLY A 61 -18.75 -11.77 5.43
CA GLY A 61 -18.91 -12.82 4.41
C GLY A 61 -17.93 -13.97 4.56
N GLY A 62 -17.97 -14.71 5.68
CA GLY A 62 -17.29 -16.00 5.88
C GLY A 62 -15.85 -16.10 5.32
N GLY A 63 -15.12 -14.98 5.29
CA GLY A 63 -14.03 -14.80 4.31
C GLY A 63 -12.83 -15.69 4.60
N ALA A 64 -12.27 -16.29 3.54
CA ALA A 64 -11.00 -16.99 3.62
C ALA A 64 -9.85 -16.01 3.92
N LEU A 65 -8.92 -16.42 4.79
CA LEU A 65 -7.67 -15.70 5.03
C LEU A 65 -6.78 -15.78 3.79
N LYS A 66 -6.52 -14.64 3.13
CA LYS A 66 -5.67 -14.54 1.93
C LYS A 66 -4.44 -13.66 2.21
N GLY A 67 -3.35 -13.82 1.44
CA GLY A 67 -2.12 -13.02 1.62
C GLY A 67 -2.29 -11.55 1.20
N VAL A 68 -1.89 -10.60 2.04
CA VAL A 68 -1.87 -9.16 1.72
C VAL A 68 -0.61 -8.81 0.95
N ASP A 69 -0.72 -8.04 -0.12
CA ASP A 69 0.42 -7.52 -0.88
C ASP A 69 0.73 -6.09 -0.42
N ILE A 70 1.79 -5.94 0.37
CA ILE A 70 2.21 -4.67 0.94
C ILE A 70 2.97 -3.82 -0.10
N GLU A 71 3.71 -4.47 -1.01
CA GLU A 71 4.40 -3.80 -2.11
C GLU A 71 3.39 -3.09 -3.00
N LYS A 72 2.32 -3.79 -3.39
CA LYS A 72 1.23 -3.21 -4.15
C LYS A 72 0.61 -2.00 -3.45
N TYR A 73 0.42 -2.06 -2.14
CA TYR A 73 -0.08 -0.92 -1.37
C TYR A 73 0.86 0.29 -1.44
N CYS A 74 2.14 0.10 -1.15
CA CYS A 74 3.11 1.21 -1.15
C CYS A 74 3.24 1.85 -2.54
N GLN A 75 3.26 1.05 -3.59
CA GLN A 75 3.31 1.57 -4.96
C GLN A 75 2.01 2.29 -5.35
N THR A 76 0.84 1.78 -4.95
CA THR A 76 -0.45 2.36 -5.34
C THR A 76 -0.77 3.65 -4.58
N ILE A 77 -0.47 3.70 -3.28
CA ILE A 77 -0.85 4.84 -2.40
C ILE A 77 0.25 5.90 -2.35
N TYR A 78 1.52 5.50 -2.32
CA TYR A 78 2.64 6.41 -2.14
C TYR A 78 3.59 6.48 -3.34
N GLY A 79 3.49 5.56 -4.31
CA GLY A 79 4.49 5.45 -5.39
C GLY A 79 5.87 5.01 -4.88
N LEU A 80 5.91 4.28 -3.76
CA LEU A 80 7.12 3.86 -3.05
C LEU A 80 7.22 2.34 -2.95
N HIS A 81 8.38 1.82 -2.56
CA HIS A 81 8.61 0.40 -2.29
C HIS A 81 8.23 0.03 -0.85
N ALA A 82 7.77 -1.20 -0.63
CA ALA A 82 7.53 -1.70 0.71
C ALA A 82 8.83 -2.15 1.37
N ARG A 83 9.07 -1.66 2.59
CA ARG A 83 10.18 -2.09 3.42
C ARG A 83 9.65 -2.74 4.70
N GLY A 84 9.98 -4.01 4.86
CA GLY A 84 9.78 -4.75 6.10
C GLY A 84 10.83 -4.39 7.14
N GLY A 85 10.43 -4.35 8.40
CA GLY A 85 11.29 -4.23 9.57
C GLY A 85 11.51 -5.58 10.24
N SER A 86 12.04 -5.56 11.47
CA SER A 86 12.41 -6.77 12.22
C SER A 86 11.22 -7.63 12.71
N THR A 87 9.99 -7.18 12.47
CA THR A 87 8.77 -7.86 12.91
C THR A 87 7.71 -7.81 11.82
N ALA A 88 6.74 -8.72 11.87
CA ALA A 88 5.61 -8.69 10.95
C ALA A 88 4.78 -7.40 11.02
N TYR A 89 4.94 -6.60 12.08
CA TYR A 89 4.18 -5.36 12.33
C TYR A 89 4.84 -4.11 11.76
N ASN A 90 6.15 -4.16 11.49
CA ASN A 90 6.89 -2.99 11.09
C ASN A 90 7.00 -2.98 9.56
N TRP A 91 5.99 -2.44 8.89
CA TRP A 91 6.08 -2.17 7.46
C TRP A 91 5.90 -0.68 7.22
N ARG A 92 6.69 -0.17 6.29
CA ARG A 92 6.63 1.21 5.84
C ARG A 92 6.91 1.28 4.35
N CYS A 93 6.42 2.34 3.72
CA CYS A 93 6.71 2.66 2.35
C CYS A 93 7.92 3.60 2.31
N ASP A 94 8.95 3.20 1.59
CA ASP A 94 10.26 3.85 1.51
C ASP A 94 10.71 3.89 0.05
N TYR A 95 11.67 4.76 -0.29
CA TYR A 95 12.20 4.87 -1.65
C TYR A 95 13.06 3.66 -2.06
#